data_AF-A0A183GD32-F1
#
_entry.id   AF-A0A183GD32-F1
#
_cell.length_a   1.000
_cell.length_b   1.000
_cell.length_c   1.000
_cell.angle_alpha   90.00
_cell.angle_beta   90.00
_cell.angle_gamma   90.00
#
_symmetry.space_group_name_H-M   'P 1'
#
loop_
_entity.id
_entity.type
_entity.pdbx_description
1 polymer ?
#
loop_
_entity_poly.entity_id
_entity_poly.type
_entity_poly.pdbx_seq_one_letter_code
_entity_poly.pdbx_strand_id
1 'polypeptide(L)'
;MTSKELQARTSDHERSVSDGDLEVEKKRRKTRRRRANKNRFKPYHSLSPEEKIALDAAETARSERRIRERVHRPLHYDPFAERAISGSQVMVELAYEASERRRVRSISVSSEFMATSEGASSSGDSETDKEMDREFEAEFEEYTMDRISKLTKDEMTREILDKEKNAELYQENMSKMLRENQRLRKILLDNGIPVDHNHASQPVV
;
A
#
# COMPACT_ATOMS: atom_id res chain seq x y z
N MET A 1 13.21 -80.30 -5.27
CA MET A 1 14.02 -79.25 -5.92
C MET A 1 13.05 -78.22 -6.50
N THR A 2 13.14 -76.99 -5.96
CA THR A 2 12.81 -75.70 -6.61
C THR A 2 11.42 -75.51 -7.23
N SER A 3 10.51 -75.04 -6.38
CA SER A 3 9.51 -73.95 -6.51
C SER A 3 9.12 -73.51 -7.94
N LYS A 4 7.88 -73.76 -8.40
CA LYS A 4 6.62 -73.01 -8.11
C LYS A 4 6.58 -71.63 -8.83
N GLU A 5 5.54 -71.19 -9.53
CA GLU A 5 4.14 -71.62 -9.60
C GLU A 5 3.39 -70.69 -10.61
N LEU A 6 2.62 -71.32 -11.51
CA LEU A 6 1.25 -71.03 -12.00
C LEU A 6 0.85 -69.56 -12.29
N GLN A 7 0.51 -69.17 -13.53
CA GLN A 7 -0.74 -69.43 -14.28
C GLN A 7 -2.06 -69.21 -13.52
N ALA A 8 -2.95 -68.35 -14.05
CA ALA A 8 -4.32 -68.69 -14.51
C ALA A 8 -5.21 -67.42 -14.67
N ARG A 9 -5.75 -67.17 -15.87
CA ARG A 9 -7.17 -67.38 -16.33
C ARG A 9 -8.13 -66.24 -15.95
N THR A 10 -8.48 -65.35 -16.89
CA THR A 10 -9.69 -65.34 -17.76
C THR A 10 -11.03 -65.33 -17.00
N SER A 11 -11.84 -64.30 -17.21
CA SER A 11 -13.22 -64.39 -17.75
C SER A 11 -14.00 -63.10 -17.55
N ASP A 12 -14.75 -62.70 -18.58
CA ASP A 12 -15.71 -61.60 -18.61
C ASP A 12 -16.90 -61.81 -17.64
N HIS A 13 -17.40 -60.73 -17.04
CA HIS A 13 -18.75 -60.68 -16.48
C HIS A 13 -19.38 -59.29 -16.64
N GLU A 14 -20.57 -59.31 -17.22
CA GLU A 14 -21.51 -58.21 -17.44
C GLU A 14 -21.95 -57.49 -16.15
N ARG A 15 -22.33 -56.22 -16.33
CA ARG A 15 -23.31 -55.41 -15.58
C ARG A 15 -23.27 -55.40 -14.04
N SER A 16 -23.03 -54.20 -13.50
CA SER A 16 -23.86 -53.66 -12.41
C SER A 16 -23.85 -52.13 -12.45
N VAL A 17 -24.98 -51.58 -12.86
CA VAL A 17 -25.42 -50.24 -12.49
C VAL A 17 -25.91 -50.31 -11.05
N SER A 18 -25.27 -49.61 -10.14
CA SER A 18 -25.83 -49.31 -8.82
C SER A 18 -25.62 -47.83 -8.58
N ASP A 19 -26.73 -47.10 -8.67
CA ASP A 19 -26.89 -45.81 -7.99
C ASP A 19 -26.50 -45.99 -6.53
N GLY A 20 -25.65 -45.09 -6.08
CA GLY A 20 -25.00 -45.12 -4.78
C GLY A 20 -24.36 -43.77 -4.53
N ASP A 21 -25.22 -42.76 -4.57
CA ASP A 21 -25.06 -41.49 -3.86
C ASP A 21 -24.41 -41.72 -2.49
N LEU A 22 -23.13 -41.37 -2.37
CA LEU A 22 -22.51 -40.88 -1.14
C LEU A 22 -21.33 -40.01 -1.53
N GLU A 23 -21.65 -38.72 -1.66
CA GLU A 23 -20.82 -37.58 -1.30
C GLU A 23 -19.74 -37.93 -0.27
N VAL A 24 -18.55 -38.26 -0.76
CA VAL A 24 -17.31 -38.06 -0.02
C VAL A 24 -16.35 -37.41 -0.99
N GLU A 25 -16.44 -36.07 -1.06
CA GLU A 25 -15.40 -35.20 -1.58
C GLU A 25 -14.04 -35.66 -1.07
N LYS A 26 -13.35 -36.52 -1.83
CA LYS A 26 -11.92 -36.75 -1.69
C LYS A 26 -11.27 -35.46 -2.14
N LYS A 27 -11.22 -34.47 -1.24
CA LYS A 27 -10.44 -33.25 -1.37
C LYS A 27 -9.03 -33.69 -1.68
N ARG A 28 -8.70 -33.73 -2.99
CA ARG A 28 -7.36 -33.96 -3.49
C ARG A 28 -6.53 -32.85 -2.90
N ARG A 29 -5.91 -33.15 -1.76
CA ARG A 29 -5.09 -32.25 -0.98
C ARG A 29 -4.04 -31.74 -1.96
N LYS A 30 -4.22 -30.50 -2.42
CA LYS A 30 -3.42 -29.88 -3.47
C LYS A 30 -1.99 -29.91 -2.93
N THR A 31 -1.20 -30.87 -3.39
CA THR A 31 0.21 -30.97 -3.02
C THR A 31 0.82 -29.64 -3.41
N ARG A 32 1.13 -28.83 -2.40
CA ARG A 32 1.79 -27.53 -2.55
C ARG A 32 3.13 -27.86 -3.20
N ARG A 33 3.19 -27.81 -4.53
CA ARG A 33 4.46 -27.89 -5.26
C ARG A 33 5.33 -26.83 -4.63
N ARG A 34 6.32 -27.26 -3.83
CA ARG A 34 7.37 -26.37 -3.33
C ARG A 34 7.90 -25.70 -4.59
N ARG A 35 7.79 -24.37 -4.67
CA ARG A 35 8.42 -23.61 -5.74
C ARG A 35 9.92 -23.77 -5.51
N ALA A 36 10.48 -24.89 -5.94
CA ALA A 36 11.91 -25.13 -5.90
C ALA A 36 12.53 -23.98 -6.72
N ASN A 37 13.24 -23.11 -6.01
CA ASN A 37 14.09 -22.06 -6.56
C ASN A 37 13.43 -21.14 -7.60
N LYS A 38 12.22 -20.63 -7.33
CA LYS A 38 11.75 -19.44 -8.04
C LYS A 38 12.23 -18.21 -7.27
N ASN A 39 13.32 -17.64 -7.77
CA ASN A 39 13.87 -16.32 -7.44
C ASN A 39 14.00 -16.10 -5.93
N ARG A 40 15.14 -16.54 -5.36
CA ARG A 40 15.61 -15.90 -4.13
C ARG A 40 15.69 -14.42 -4.44
N PHE A 41 15.01 -13.63 -3.63
CA PHE A 41 15.05 -12.18 -3.73
C PHE A 41 16.51 -11.76 -3.79
N LYS A 42 16.90 -11.15 -4.92
CA LYS A 42 18.18 -10.46 -5.05
C LYS A 42 17.91 -9.00 -4.74
N PRO A 43 18.61 -8.37 -3.77
CA PRO A 43 18.45 -6.94 -3.52
C PRO A 43 18.83 -6.13 -4.77
N TYR A 44 18.13 -5.04 -5.03
CA TYR A 44 18.28 -4.24 -6.26
C TYR A 44 19.73 -3.82 -6.55
N HIS A 45 20.54 -3.51 -5.52
CA HIS A 45 21.95 -3.14 -5.69
C HIS A 45 22.81 -4.29 -6.26
N SER A 46 22.44 -5.56 -6.05
CA SER A 46 23.19 -6.73 -6.53
C SER A 46 22.87 -7.12 -7.97
N LEU A 47 21.93 -6.41 -8.61
CA LEU A 47 21.52 -6.67 -9.98
C LEU A 47 22.41 -5.92 -10.97
N SER A 48 22.65 -6.52 -12.12
CA SER A 48 23.28 -5.80 -13.23
C SER A 48 22.37 -4.67 -13.74
N PRO A 49 22.90 -3.63 -14.40
CA PRO A 49 22.08 -2.59 -15.00
C PRO A 49 21.00 -3.13 -15.95
N GLU A 50 21.32 -4.17 -16.73
CA GLU A 50 20.38 -4.84 -17.63
C GLU A 50 19.28 -5.58 -16.86
N GLU A 51 19.61 -6.26 -15.76
CA GLU A 51 18.62 -6.93 -14.90
C GLU A 51 17.68 -5.92 -14.23
N LYS A 52 18.18 -4.74 -13.84
CA LYS A 52 17.36 -3.66 -13.27
C LYS A 52 16.32 -3.17 -14.28
N ILE A 53 16.78 -2.84 -15.50
CA ILE A 53 15.91 -2.39 -16.59
C ILE A 53 14.85 -3.45 -16.91
N ALA A 54 15.23 -4.73 -16.94
CA ALA A 54 14.30 -5.82 -17.20
C ALA A 54 13.25 -5.99 -16.08
N LEU A 55 13.64 -5.82 -14.82
CA LEU A 55 12.70 -5.85 -13.70
C LEU A 55 11.71 -4.68 -13.76
N ASP A 56 12.19 -3.47 -14.01
CA ASP A 56 11.36 -2.27 -14.08
C ASP A 56 10.40 -2.31 -15.28
N ALA A 57 10.86 -2.81 -16.43
CA ALA A 57 10.01 -3.06 -17.59
C ALA A 57 8.94 -4.14 -17.31
N ALA A 58 9.30 -5.21 -16.59
CA ALA A 58 8.37 -6.26 -16.21
C ALA A 58 7.34 -5.80 -15.16
N GLU A 59 7.74 -4.94 -14.23
CA GLU A 59 6.87 -4.26 -13.26
C GLU A 59 5.86 -3.36 -14.00
N THR A 60 6.35 -2.53 -14.92
CA THR A 60 5.54 -1.64 -15.77
C THR A 60 4.53 -2.43 -16.61
N ALA A 61 4.94 -3.51 -17.27
CA ALA A 61 4.02 -4.33 -18.05
C ALA A 61 2.93 -4.99 -17.17
N ARG A 62 3.25 -5.35 -15.92
CA ARG A 62 2.27 -5.88 -14.96
C ARG A 62 1.30 -4.81 -14.47
N SER A 63 1.77 -3.59 -14.23
CA SER A 63 0.92 -2.47 -13.81
C SER A 63 -0.06 -2.09 -14.91
N GLU A 64 0.41 -1.95 -16.15
CA GLU A 64 -0.43 -1.68 -17.32
C GLU A 64 -1.49 -2.76 -17.54
N ARG A 65 -1.12 -4.04 -17.40
CA ARG A 65 -2.08 -5.15 -17.48
C ARG A 65 -3.16 -5.04 -16.41
N ARG A 66 -2.81 -4.72 -15.16
CA ARG A 66 -3.79 -4.54 -14.07
C ARG A 66 -4.73 -3.37 -14.35
N ILE A 67 -4.21 -2.27 -14.89
CA ILE A 67 -5.02 -1.10 -15.28
C ILE A 67 -5.99 -1.50 -16.39
N ARG A 68 -5.51 -2.14 -17.46
CA ARG A 68 -6.36 -2.61 -18.57
C ARG A 68 -7.43 -3.60 -18.09
N GLU A 69 -7.09 -4.53 -17.19
CA GLU A 69 -8.05 -5.49 -16.64
C GLU A 69 -9.12 -4.80 -15.78
N ARG A 70 -8.76 -3.78 -14.99
CA ARG A 70 -9.74 -3.00 -14.22
C ARG A 70 -10.68 -2.20 -15.13
N VAL A 71 -10.15 -1.63 -16.21
CA VAL A 71 -10.94 -0.83 -17.16
C VAL A 71 -11.87 -1.70 -18.00
N HIS A 72 -11.46 -2.93 -18.33
CA HIS A 72 -12.25 -3.84 -19.18
C HIS A 72 -13.07 -4.88 -18.41
N ARG A 73 -13.03 -4.94 -17.08
CA ARG A 73 -13.86 -5.87 -16.31
C ARG A 73 -15.33 -5.45 -16.45
N PRO A 74 -16.18 -6.24 -17.15
CA PRO A 74 -17.60 -5.94 -17.22
C PRO A 74 -18.19 -6.11 -15.83
N LEU A 75 -18.99 -5.14 -15.37
CA LEU A 75 -19.79 -5.30 -14.16
C LEU A 75 -20.81 -6.41 -14.42
N HIS A 76 -20.57 -7.61 -13.88
CA HIS A 76 -21.52 -8.70 -13.94
C HIS A 76 -22.69 -8.35 -13.01
N TYR A 77 -23.84 -8.02 -13.58
CA TYR A 77 -25.08 -7.81 -12.82
C TYR A 77 -25.81 -9.15 -12.71
N ASP A 78 -25.74 -9.76 -11.53
CA ASP A 78 -26.42 -11.01 -11.19
C ASP A 78 -27.64 -10.68 -10.29
N PRO A 79 -28.88 -10.75 -10.81
CA PRO A 79 -30.08 -10.33 -10.06
C PRO A 79 -30.44 -11.26 -8.90
N PHE A 80 -29.72 -12.37 -8.69
CA PHE A 80 -29.84 -13.23 -7.51
C PHE A 80 -28.87 -12.86 -6.37
N ALA A 81 -27.91 -11.96 -6.60
CA ALA A 81 -26.94 -11.54 -5.58
C ALA A 81 -27.53 -10.56 -4.56
N GLU A 82 -28.57 -9.79 -4.92
CA GLU A 82 -29.14 -8.71 -4.08
C GLU A 82 -29.59 -9.18 -2.69
N ARG A 83 -30.10 -10.41 -2.57
CA ARG A 83 -30.56 -10.94 -1.27
C ARG A 83 -29.43 -11.49 -0.40
N ALA A 84 -28.26 -11.78 -0.97
CA ALA A 84 -27.06 -12.19 -0.22
C ALA A 84 -26.18 -10.99 0.16
N ILE A 85 -26.32 -9.85 -0.53
CA ILE A 85 -25.49 -8.66 -0.33
C ILE A 85 -25.70 -8.00 1.04
N SER A 86 -26.91 -8.03 1.62
CA SER A 86 -27.13 -7.42 2.95
C SER A 86 -26.41 -8.19 4.06
N GLY A 87 -26.41 -9.53 4.01
CA GLY A 87 -25.63 -10.37 4.92
C GLY A 87 -24.14 -10.35 4.62
N SER A 88 -23.76 -10.26 3.34
CA SER A 88 -22.35 -10.23 2.95
C SER A 88 -21.69 -8.89 3.22
N GLN A 89 -22.39 -7.76 3.10
CA GLN A 89 -21.85 -6.45 3.46
C GLN A 89 -21.49 -6.39 4.95
N VAL A 90 -22.39 -6.85 5.82
CA VAL A 90 -22.13 -6.89 7.27
C VAL A 90 -20.96 -7.84 7.58
N MET A 91 -20.85 -8.97 6.89
CA MET A 91 -19.72 -9.90 7.07
C MET A 91 -18.39 -9.34 6.51
N VAL A 92 -18.43 -8.62 5.39
CA VAL A 92 -17.26 -7.97 4.77
C VAL A 92 -16.80 -6.78 5.60
N GLU A 93 -17.72 -6.00 6.16
CA GLU A 93 -17.44 -4.86 7.03
C GLU A 93 -16.90 -5.33 8.39
N LEU A 94 -17.48 -6.38 8.98
CA LEU A 94 -16.95 -7.02 10.18
C LEU A 94 -15.59 -7.68 9.94
N ALA A 95 -15.38 -8.29 8.76
CA ALA A 95 -14.09 -8.85 8.38
C ALA A 95 -13.04 -7.77 8.10
N TYR A 96 -13.43 -6.64 7.50
CA TYR A 96 -12.58 -5.49 7.25
C TYR A 96 -12.15 -4.86 8.57
N GLU A 97 -13.10 -4.62 9.49
CA GLU A 97 -12.84 -4.08 10.82
C GLU A 97 -12.02 -5.05 11.70
N ALA A 98 -12.28 -6.35 11.63
CA ALA A 98 -11.45 -7.37 12.29
C ALA A 98 -10.05 -7.49 11.65
N SER A 99 -9.88 -7.15 10.36
CA SER A 99 -8.57 -7.05 9.72
C SER A 99 -7.83 -5.78 10.13
N GLU A 100 -8.53 -4.65 10.27
CA GLU A 100 -7.99 -3.37 10.73
C GLU A 100 -7.52 -3.51 12.19
N ARG A 101 -8.33 -4.09 13.07
CA ARG A 101 -7.96 -4.37 14.47
C ARG A 101 -6.79 -5.35 14.62
N ARG A 102 -6.57 -6.25 13.66
CA ARG A 102 -5.40 -7.13 13.60
C ARG A 102 -4.17 -6.41 13.05
N ARG A 103 -4.32 -5.59 12.02
CA ARG A 103 -3.26 -4.73 11.49
C ARG A 103 -2.73 -3.81 12.58
N VAL A 104 -3.61 -3.10 13.29
CA VAL A 104 -3.27 -2.21 14.41
C VAL A 104 -2.58 -2.97 15.56
N ARG A 105 -2.97 -4.21 15.87
CA ARG A 105 -2.25 -5.03 16.87
C ARG A 105 -0.87 -5.51 16.40
N SER A 106 -0.71 -5.81 15.11
CA SER A 106 0.58 -6.28 14.57
C SER A 106 1.62 -5.17 14.38
N ILE A 107 1.22 -3.89 14.37
CA ILE A 107 2.15 -2.75 14.45
C ILE A 107 2.55 -2.41 15.89
N SER A 108 1.86 -2.94 16.90
CA SER A 108 2.16 -2.74 18.32
C SER A 108 2.83 -3.97 18.95
N VAL A 109 3.93 -4.46 18.36
CA VAL A 109 4.94 -5.29 19.03
C VAL A 109 6.26 -5.03 18.28
N SER A 110 7.02 -3.98 18.60
CA SER A 110 7.94 -4.00 19.74
C SER A 110 8.24 -2.57 20.24
N SER A 111 7.58 -2.13 21.31
CA SER A 111 7.88 -0.83 21.94
C SER A 111 7.85 -0.87 23.48
N GLU A 112 7.75 -2.04 24.11
CA GLU A 112 7.65 -2.14 25.58
C GLU A 112 8.96 -2.56 26.27
N PHE A 113 10.00 -2.95 25.53
CA PHE A 113 11.28 -3.42 26.13
C PHE A 113 12.46 -2.43 25.97
N MET A 114 12.28 -1.31 25.27
CA MET A 114 13.35 -0.32 25.03
C MET A 114 13.06 1.04 25.68
N ALA A 115 12.24 1.09 26.73
CA ALA A 115 11.86 2.33 27.40
C ALA A 115 12.51 2.50 28.79
N THR A 116 13.56 1.74 29.10
CA THR A 116 14.38 1.92 30.31
C THR A 116 15.87 1.87 29.97
N SER A 117 16.29 2.58 28.93
CA SER A 117 17.65 3.09 28.84
C SER A 117 17.57 4.57 28.53
N GLU A 118 17.97 5.39 29.50
CA GLU A 118 18.24 6.81 29.33
C GLU A 118 19.14 6.99 28.10
N GLY A 119 18.58 7.57 27.05
CA GLY A 119 19.22 7.67 25.75
C GLY A 119 18.20 8.14 24.75
N ALA A 120 17.91 9.44 24.76
CA ALA A 120 17.27 10.11 23.64
C ALA A 120 18.02 9.69 22.37
N SER A 121 17.38 8.90 21.51
CA SER A 121 17.94 8.58 20.20
C SER A 121 17.83 9.83 19.34
N SER A 122 18.81 10.73 19.50
CA SER A 122 19.17 11.72 18.50
C SER A 122 19.81 10.95 17.32
N SER A 123 18.96 10.35 16.49
CA SER A 123 19.36 9.51 15.36
C SER A 123 19.38 10.28 14.02
N GLY A 124 19.48 11.62 14.07
CA GLY A 124 19.55 12.50 12.89
C GLY A 124 20.64 13.58 13.00
N ASP A 125 21.62 13.37 13.88
CA ASP A 125 22.74 14.31 14.11
C ASP A 125 24.08 13.58 13.97
N SER A 126 24.16 12.59 13.09
CA SER A 126 25.47 12.06 12.69
C SER A 126 26.05 12.97 11.61
N GLU A 127 27.37 13.16 11.64
CA GLU A 127 28.08 13.93 10.62
C GLU A 127 27.81 13.41 9.20
N THR A 128 27.56 12.11 9.06
CA THR A 128 27.15 11.48 7.81
C THR A 128 25.77 11.94 7.32
N ASP A 129 24.81 12.18 8.22
CA ASP A 129 23.46 12.64 7.87
C ASP A 129 23.51 14.09 7.35
N LYS A 130 24.30 14.93 8.02
CA LYS A 130 24.57 16.31 7.59
C LYS A 130 25.35 16.39 6.27
N GLU A 131 26.21 15.42 6.00
CA GLU A 131 26.93 15.34 4.72
C GLU A 131 25.96 14.91 3.61
N MET A 132 25.12 13.90 3.85
CA MET A 132 24.07 13.49 2.91
C MET A 132 23.06 14.62 2.62
N ASP A 133 22.62 15.36 3.65
CA ASP A 133 21.72 16.51 3.47
C ASP A 133 22.39 17.61 2.63
N ARG A 134 23.68 17.87 2.86
CA ARG A 134 24.46 18.84 2.07
C ARG A 134 24.63 18.41 0.61
N GLU A 135 24.92 17.14 0.37
CA GLU A 135 25.01 16.59 -0.99
C GLU A 135 23.66 16.68 -1.70
N PHE A 136 22.57 16.33 -1.00
CA PHE A 136 21.22 16.44 -1.53
C PHE A 136 20.84 17.89 -1.86
N GLU A 137 21.11 18.84 -0.97
CA GLU A 137 20.84 20.26 -1.18
C GLU A 137 21.61 20.78 -2.40
N ALA A 138 22.89 20.38 -2.54
CA ALA A 138 23.72 20.77 -3.67
C ALA A 138 23.19 20.19 -5.00
N GLU A 139 22.85 18.90 -5.05
CA GLU A 139 22.24 18.28 -6.23
C GLU A 139 20.89 18.91 -6.59
N PHE A 140 20.08 19.21 -5.57
CA PHE A 140 18.78 19.85 -5.74
C PHE A 140 18.92 21.28 -6.30
N GLU A 141 19.88 22.04 -5.79
CA GLU A 141 20.18 23.39 -6.29
C GLU A 141 20.70 23.34 -7.72
N GLU A 142 21.63 22.42 -8.03
CA GLU A 142 22.13 22.20 -9.39
C GLU A 142 20.99 21.87 -10.35
N TYR A 143 20.14 20.90 -10.00
CA TYR A 143 18.98 20.52 -10.81
C TYR A 143 18.02 21.70 -11.00
N THR A 144 17.79 22.49 -9.96
CA THR A 144 16.89 23.65 -10.02
C THR A 144 17.46 24.73 -10.93
N MET A 145 18.76 25.01 -10.84
CA MET A 145 19.43 25.97 -11.70
C MET A 145 19.43 25.52 -13.16
N ASP A 146 19.75 24.26 -13.43
CA ASP A 146 19.72 23.67 -14.77
C ASP A 146 18.30 23.75 -15.37
N ARG A 147 17.27 23.39 -14.61
CA ARG A 147 15.87 23.53 -15.04
C ARG A 147 15.51 24.97 -15.37
N ILE A 148 15.84 25.92 -14.49
CA ILE A 148 15.54 27.34 -14.69
C ILE A 148 16.27 27.87 -15.94
N SER A 149 17.52 27.45 -16.16
CA SER A 149 18.32 27.84 -17.32
C SER A 149 17.72 27.35 -18.65
N LYS A 150 17.02 26.22 -18.63
CA LYS A 150 16.34 25.63 -19.80
C LYS A 150 15.00 26.30 -20.11
N LEU A 151 14.39 26.99 -19.14
CA LEU A 151 13.13 27.68 -19.37
C LEU A 151 13.33 28.93 -20.21
N THR A 152 12.45 29.12 -21.18
CA THR A 152 12.36 30.40 -21.88
C THR A 152 11.82 31.47 -20.94
N LYS A 153 12.11 32.74 -21.25
CA LYS A 153 11.59 33.89 -20.51
C LYS A 153 10.06 33.84 -20.36
N ASP A 154 9.36 33.48 -21.43
CA ASP A 154 7.89 33.40 -21.43
C ASP A 154 7.38 32.25 -20.54
N GLU A 155 8.05 31.10 -20.54
CA GLU A 155 7.71 29.99 -19.63
C GLU A 155 7.95 30.36 -18.17
N MET A 156 9.08 31.01 -17.87
CA MET A 156 9.39 31.51 -16.54
C MET A 156 8.32 32.50 -16.05
N THR A 157 7.90 33.45 -16.89
CA THR A 157 6.84 34.40 -16.51
C THR A 157 5.51 33.71 -16.22
N ARG A 158 5.14 32.69 -17.00
CA ARG A 158 3.92 31.91 -16.72
C ARG A 158 4.02 31.16 -15.39
N GLU A 159 5.14 30.48 -15.14
CA GLU A 159 5.34 29.73 -13.89
C GLU A 159 5.29 30.67 -12.67
N ILE A 160 5.85 31.88 -12.78
CA ILE A 160 5.78 32.90 -11.72
C ILE A 160 4.33 33.32 -11.47
N LEU A 161 3.59 33.70 -12.52
CA LEU A 161 2.19 34.15 -12.39
C LEU A 161 1.29 33.05 -11.80
N ASP A 162 1.49 31.79 -12.19
CA ASP A 162 0.73 30.66 -11.64
C ASP A 162 1.04 30.45 -10.16
N LYS A 163 2.30 30.60 -9.75
CA LYS A 163 2.71 30.54 -8.34
C LYS A 163 2.14 31.69 -7.52
N GLU A 164 2.16 32.92 -8.04
CA GLU A 164 1.56 34.09 -7.40
C GLU A 164 0.07 33.90 -7.17
N LYS A 165 -0.67 33.46 -8.19
CA LYS A 165 -2.10 33.16 -8.09
C LYS A 165 -2.41 32.08 -7.05
N ASN A 166 -1.59 31.03 -6.99
CA ASN A 166 -1.75 29.98 -5.98
C ASN A 166 -1.41 30.49 -4.58
N ALA A 167 -0.38 31.32 -4.43
CA ALA A 167 -0.01 31.94 -3.16
C ALA A 167 -1.13 32.84 -2.63
N GLU A 168 -1.75 33.65 -3.48
CA GLU A 168 -2.92 34.47 -3.16
C GLU A 168 -4.08 33.60 -2.66
N LEU A 169 -4.37 32.48 -3.34
CA LEU A 169 -5.43 31.56 -2.94
C LEU A 169 -5.18 30.96 -1.54
N TYR A 170 -3.94 30.54 -1.26
CA TYR A 170 -3.57 30.04 0.07
C TYR A 170 -3.67 31.12 1.14
N GLN A 171 -3.24 32.34 0.84
CA GLN A 171 -3.33 33.49 1.75
C GLN A 171 -4.78 33.88 2.04
N GLU A 172 -5.66 33.87 1.03
CA GLU A 172 -7.09 34.13 1.21
C GLU A 172 -7.73 33.05 2.07
N ASN A 173 -7.45 31.77 1.80
CA ASN A 173 -7.98 30.66 2.57
C ASN A 173 -7.51 30.70 4.03
N MET A 174 -6.23 30.99 4.27
CA MET A 174 -5.69 31.21 5.60
C MET A 174 -6.42 32.36 6.30
N SER A 175 -6.64 33.48 5.60
CA SER A 175 -7.36 34.63 6.14
C SER A 175 -8.83 34.31 6.46
N LYS A 176 -9.48 33.47 5.66
CA LYS A 176 -10.85 32.99 5.89
C LYS A 176 -10.90 32.09 7.12
N MET A 177 -9.98 31.14 7.23
CA MET A 177 -9.83 30.26 8.38
C MET A 177 -9.57 31.05 9.67
N LEU A 178 -8.69 32.06 9.62
CA LEU A 178 -8.41 32.93 10.77
C LEU A 178 -9.65 33.73 11.20
N ARG A 179 -10.37 34.33 10.26
CA ARG A 179 -11.63 35.05 10.55
C ARG A 179 -12.69 34.13 11.14
N GLU A 180 -12.84 32.92 10.60
CA GLU A 180 -13.78 31.94 11.13
C GLU A 180 -13.36 31.46 12.53
N ASN A 181 -12.07 31.21 12.74
CA ASN A 181 -11.55 30.83 14.05
C ASN A 181 -11.80 31.93 15.09
N GLN A 182 -11.59 33.20 14.72
CA GLN A 182 -11.94 34.36 15.56
C GLN A 182 -13.44 34.43 15.85
N ARG A 183 -14.29 34.21 14.83
CA ARG A 183 -15.75 34.19 14.98
C ARG A 183 -16.19 33.08 15.94
N LEU A 184 -15.66 31.87 15.78
CA LEU A 184 -15.94 30.73 16.65
C LEU A 184 -15.46 30.98 18.07
N ARG A 185 -14.24 31.50 18.25
CA ARG A 185 -13.72 31.91 19.56
C ARG A 185 -14.62 32.93 20.23
N LYS A 186 -15.10 33.92 19.48
CA LYS A 186 -16.06 34.89 20.00
C LYS A 186 -17.35 34.23 20.46
N ILE A 187 -17.94 33.35 19.65
CA ILE A 187 -19.16 32.61 20.03
C ILE A 187 -18.92 31.74 21.27
N LEU A 188 -17.78 31.05 21.36
CA LEU A 188 -17.45 30.23 22.52
C LEU A 188 -17.32 31.09 23.79
N LEU A 189 -16.63 32.23 23.70
CA LEU A 189 -16.53 33.20 24.79
C LEU A 189 -17.89 33.75 25.21
N ASP A 190 -18.73 34.14 24.24
CA ASP A 190 -20.08 34.66 24.49
C ASP A 190 -20.97 33.61 25.19
N ASN A 191 -20.68 32.32 24.98
CA ASN A 191 -21.36 31.20 25.64
C ASN A 191 -20.63 30.69 26.91
N GLY A 192 -19.60 31.39 27.38
CA GLY A 192 -18.86 31.04 28.60
C GLY A 192 -17.96 29.80 28.49
N ILE A 193 -17.63 29.37 27.28
CA ILE A 193 -16.73 28.23 27.02
C ILE A 193 -15.30 28.76 26.87
N PRO A 194 -14.36 28.40 27.76
CA PRO A 194 -12.97 28.82 27.66
C PRO A 194 -12.27 28.14 26.46
N VAL A 195 -11.49 28.91 25.70
CA VAL A 195 -10.69 28.38 24.58
C VAL A 195 -9.21 28.45 24.95
N ASP A 196 -8.61 27.29 25.24
CA ASP A 196 -7.19 27.17 25.56
C ASP A 196 -6.29 27.61 24.38
N HIS A 197 -5.21 28.31 24.70
CA HIS A 197 -4.26 28.88 23.73
C HIS A 197 -3.04 27.98 23.45
N ASN A 198 -3.00 26.75 23.99
CA ASN A 198 -1.72 26.06 24.24
C ASN A 198 -1.24 25.03 23.20
N HIS A 199 -1.73 25.03 21.95
CA HIS A 199 -1.28 24.02 20.97
C HIS A 199 -0.80 24.54 19.60
N ALA A 200 -0.61 25.84 19.42
CA ALA A 200 -0.21 26.37 18.10
C ALA A 200 0.88 27.45 18.20
N SER A 201 2.03 27.12 18.79
CA SER A 201 3.25 27.93 18.64
C SER A 201 4.45 27.19 19.24
N GLN A 202 4.88 26.11 18.60
CA GLN A 202 6.30 25.76 18.63
C GLN A 202 6.86 26.28 17.29
N PRO A 203 7.69 27.34 17.28
CA PRO A 203 8.42 27.69 16.08
C PRO A 203 9.38 26.55 15.76
N VAL A 204 9.25 25.98 14.57
CA VAL A 204 10.30 25.14 13.99
C VAL A 204 11.46 26.11 13.72
N VAL A 205 12.50 26.01 14.54
CA VAL A 205 13.78 26.70 14.38
C VAL A 205 14.55 26.05 13.24
#